data_AF-A0A917NUV6-F1
#
_entry.id   AF-A0A917NUV6-F1
#
_cell.length_a   1.000
_cell.length_b   1.000
_cell.length_c   1.000
_cell.angle_alpha   90.00
_cell.angle_beta   90.00
_cell.angle_gamma   90.00
#
_symmetry.space_group_name_H-M   'P 1'
#
loop_
_entity.id
_entity.type
_entity.pdbx_description
1 polymer ?
#
loop_
_entity_poly.entity_id
_entity_poly.type
_entity_poly.pdbx_seq_one_letter_code
_entity_poly.pdbx_strand_id
1 'polypeptide(L)' 'MAADYLEWLRREGRIVVVGASLAGLRAAETLRAEGFTGSLTMIGDEPYEPYDRPPLSKAVLDSGAQFRLFSG' A
#
# COMPACT_ATOMS: atom_id res chain seq x y z
N MET A 1 -26.58 -10.55 4.74
CA MET A 1 -26.33 -10.00 3.39
C MET A 1 -25.24 -8.93 3.39
N ALA A 2 -25.43 -7.75 4.01
CA ALA A 2 -24.40 -6.70 4.02
C ALA A 2 -23.16 -7.08 4.86
N ALA A 3 -23.36 -7.71 6.02
CA ALA A 3 -22.26 -8.20 6.85
C ALA A 3 -21.42 -9.27 6.12
N ASP A 4 -22.07 -10.24 5.49
CA ASP A 4 -21.42 -11.29 4.70
C ASP A 4 -20.62 -10.70 3.52
N TYR A 5 -21.12 -9.64 2.90
CA TYR A 5 -20.41 -8.92 1.85
C TYR A 5 -19.15 -8.21 2.37
N LEU A 6 -19.22 -7.57 3.54
CA LEU A 6 -18.06 -6.91 4.14
C LEU A 6 -17.01 -7.92 4.61
N GLU A 7 -17.43 -9.05 5.17
CA GLU A 7 -16.58 -10.21 5.48
C GLU A 7 -15.85 -10.71 4.22
N TRP A 8 -16.61 -10.95 3.16
CA TRP A 8 -16.06 -11.37 1.87
C TRP A 8 -15.07 -10.33 1.32
N LEU A 9 -15.42 -9.05 1.34
CA LEU A 9 -14.56 -7.97 0.85
C LEU A 9 -13.26 -7.89 1.65
N ARG A 10 -13.32 -8.01 2.98
CA ARG A 10 -12.11 -8.01 3.82
C ARG A 10 -11.18 -9.17 3.49
N ARG A 11 -11.71 -10.35 3.14
CA ARG A 11 -10.91 -11.59 2.96
C ARG A 11 -10.48 -11.85 1.52
N GLU A 12 -11.38 -11.64 0.58
CA GLU A 12 -11.21 -12.04 -0.83
C GLU A 12 -11.20 -10.83 -1.78
N GLY A 13 -11.53 -9.64 -1.26
CA GLY A 13 -11.55 -8.40 -2.02
C GLY A 13 -10.17 -8.03 -2.55
N ARG A 14 -10.17 -7.18 -3.58
CA ARG A 14 -8.96 -6.65 -4.21
C ARG A 14 -9.01 -5.14 -4.19
N ILE A 15 -7.99 -4.53 -3.61
CA ILE A 15 -7.84 -3.07 -3.54
C ILE A 15 -6.55 -2.68 -4.25
N VAL A 16 -6.63 -1.66 -5.09
CA VAL A 16 -5.47 -1.05 -5.75
C VAL A 16 -5.32 0.37 -5.22
N VAL A 17 -4.13 0.69 -4.72
CA VAL A 17 -3.74 2.04 -4.28
C VAL A 17 -2.82 2.63 -5.33
N VAL A 18 -3.21 3.76 -5.90
CA VAL A 18 -2.41 4.50 -6.90
C VAL A 18 -1.75 5.70 -6.23
N GLY A 19 -0.42 5.72 -6.24
CA GLY A 19 0.44 6.67 -5.55
C GLY A 19 1.17 6.00 -4.37
N ALA A 20 2.41 5.53 -4.59
CA ALA A 20 3.23 4.88 -3.56
C ALA A 20 3.98 5.85 -2.62
N SER A 21 3.52 7.10 -2.54
CA SER A 21 4.04 8.09 -1.59
C SER A 21 3.48 7.83 -0.17
N LEU A 22 3.77 8.72 0.78
CA LEU A 22 3.32 8.61 2.17
C LEU A 22 1.81 8.35 2.31
N ALA A 23 0.97 9.04 1.52
CA ALA A 23 -0.48 8.89 1.64
C ALA A 23 -0.94 7.47 1.24
N GLY A 24 -0.37 6.91 0.16
CA GLY A 24 -0.68 5.55 -0.27
C GLY A 24 -0.18 4.49 0.70
N LEU A 25 1.01 4.70 1.27
CA LEU A 25 1.54 3.81 2.32
C LEU A 25 0.64 3.82 3.56
N ARG A 26 0.24 5.00 4.05
CA ARG A 26 -0.69 5.10 5.19
C ARG A 26 -2.03 4.44 4.90
N ALA A 27 -2.58 4.61 3.70
CA ALA A 27 -3.81 3.94 3.32
C ALA A 27 -3.66 2.40 3.35
N ALA A 28 -2.54 1.88 2.83
CA ALA A 28 -2.25 0.45 2.85
C ALA A 28 -2.10 -0.11 4.27
N GLU A 29 -1.38 0.60 5.13
CA GLU A 29 -1.22 0.25 6.55
C GLU A 29 -2.56 0.24 7.29
N THR A 30 -3.38 1.27 7.12
CA THR A 30 -4.70 1.34 7.74
C THR A 30 -5.60 0.21 7.28
N LEU A 31 -5.61 -0.13 5.98
CA LEU A 31 -6.39 -1.28 5.50
C LEU A 31 -5.99 -2.57 6.20
N ARG A 32 -4.69 -2.81 6.40
CA ARG A 32 -4.21 -3.99 7.14
C ARG A 32 -4.57 -3.93 8.62
N ALA A 33 -4.41 -2.79 9.27
CA ALA A 33 -4.77 -2.60 10.68
C ALA A 33 -6.28 -2.82 10.93
N GLU A 34 -7.12 -2.41 9.98
CA GLU A 34 -8.58 -2.60 10.00
C GLU A 34 -9.02 -4.02 9.55
N GLY A 35 -8.07 -4.95 9.39
CA GLY A 35 -8.37 -6.36 9.13
C GLY A 35 -8.69 -6.71 7.67
N PHE A 36 -8.35 -5.84 6.70
CA PHE A 36 -8.34 -6.25 5.30
C PHE A 36 -7.21 -7.24 5.06
N THR A 37 -7.57 -8.48 4.75
CA THR A 37 -6.67 -9.61 4.47
C THR A 37 -6.63 -9.98 2.99
N GLY A 38 -7.54 -9.40 2.19
CA GLY A 38 -7.58 -9.53 0.73
C GLY A 38 -6.35 -8.99 0.02
N SER A 39 -6.40 -9.05 -1.31
CA SER A 39 -5.28 -8.62 -2.15
C SER A 39 -5.17 -7.10 -2.15
N LEU A 40 -3.96 -6.60 -1.87
CA LEU A 40 -3.65 -5.18 -1.88
C LEU A 40 -2.48 -4.94 -2.84
N THR A 41 -2.69 -4.13 -3.86
CA THR A 41 -1.66 -3.76 -4.84
C THR A 41 -1.39 -2.28 -4.75
N MET A 42 -0.12 -1.90 -4.66
CA MET A 42 0.31 -0.50 -4.75
C MET A 42 0.94 -0.24 -6.12
N ILE A 43 0.57 0.88 -6.72
CA ILE A 43 1.14 1.38 -7.97
C ILE A 43 1.78 2.74 -7.66
N GLY A 44 3.06 2.89 -7.98
CA GLY A 44 3.79 4.16 -7.87
C GLY A 44 4.58 4.40 -9.14
N ASP A 45 4.78 5.67 -9.47
CA ASP A 45 5.52 6.13 -10.66
C ASP A 45 6.95 6.56 -10.28
N GLU A 46 7.58 5.91 -9.29
CA GLU A 46 8.97 6.21 -8.90
C GLU A 46 9.93 5.35 -9.75
N PRO A 47 10.57 5.89 -10.80
CA PRO A 47 11.32 5.11 -11.79
C PRO A 47 12.79 4.89 -11.38
N TYR A 48 13.18 5.26 -10.15
CA TYR A 48 14.59 5.31 -9.73
C TYR A 48 14.79 4.59 -8.40
N GLU A 49 15.91 3.85 -8.29
CA GLU A 49 16.53 3.60 -6.98
C GLU A 49 16.66 4.92 -6.21
N PRO A 50 16.63 4.90 -4.86
CA PRO A 50 16.76 6.11 -4.05
C PRO A 50 18.05 6.85 -4.40
N TYR A 51 17.96 7.87 -5.27
CA TYR A 51 19.07 8.76 -5.58
C TYR A 51 19.01 9.96 -4.64
N ASP A 52 20.18 10.38 -4.17
CA ASP A 52 20.41 11.55 -3.33
C ASP A 52 19.83 12.83 -3.97
N ARG A 53 18.55 13.10 -3.70
CA ARG A 53 18.06 14.48 -3.66
C ARG A 53 18.21 14.93 -2.20
N PRO A 54 18.85 16.08 -1.93
CA PRO A 54 18.91 16.65 -0.57
C PRO A 54 17.55 16.54 0.12
N PRO A 55 17.49 16.07 1.38
CA PRO A 55 16.31 15.44 1.92
C PRO A 55 15.17 16.44 2.03
N LEU A 56 14.19 16.33 1.13
CA LEU A 56 12.89 16.94 1.30
C LEU A 56 12.08 16.12 2.32
N SER A 57 12.47 16.32 3.57
CA SER A 57 11.62 16.38 4.77
C SER A 57 10.75 15.20 5.20
N LYS A 58 10.91 13.94 4.76
CA LYS A 58 10.21 12.82 5.43
C LYS A 58 11.01 11.52 5.46
N ALA A 59 11.69 11.28 6.58
CA ALA A 59 12.17 9.95 6.96
C ALA A 59 10.98 9.02 7.24
N VAL A 60 10.89 7.89 6.54
CA VAL A 60 10.05 6.75 6.93
C VAL A 60 10.85 5.50 6.54
N LEU A 61 11.68 4.98 7.46
CA LEU A 61 11.36 3.93 8.44
C LEU A 61 10.91 2.62 7.79
N ASP A 62 11.92 1.75 7.72
CA ASP A 62 11.89 0.29 7.79
C ASP A 62 10.59 -0.30 8.35
N SER A 63 9.82 -0.96 7.50
CA SER A 63 8.83 -1.96 7.92
C SER A 63 8.72 -3.04 6.85
N GLY A 64 9.05 -4.28 7.23
CA GLY A 64 9.21 -5.45 6.37
C GLY A 64 7.92 -5.99 5.76
N ALA A 65 7.19 -5.16 5.00
CA ALA A 65 6.12 -5.61 4.15
C ALA A 65 6.69 -6.02 2.78
N GLN A 66 6.47 -7.28 2.39
CA GLN A 66 6.76 -7.74 1.03
C GLN A 66 5.81 -7.03 0.06
N PHE A 67 6.31 -6.01 -0.63
CA PHE A 67 5.60 -5.36 -1.73
C PHE A 67 6.11 -5.92 -3.05
N ARG A 68 5.20 -6.43 -3.89
CA ARG A 68 5.52 -6.75 -5.28
C ARG A 68 5.40 -5.47 -6.09
N LEU A 69 6.53 -4.79 -6.27
CA LEU A 69 6.65 -3.66 -7.17
C LEU A 69 6.65 -4.21 -8.61
N PHE A 70 5.75 -3.68 -9.44
CA PHE A 70 5.79 -3.90 -10.88
C PHE A 70 6.32 -2.62 -11.52
N SER A 71 7.56 -2.65 -12.00
CA SER A 71 8.07 -1.66 -12.94
C SER A 71 7.65 -2.07 -14.34
N GLY A 72 6.86 -1.21 -15.00
CA GLY A 72 6.60 -1.27 -16.44
C GLY A 72 7.70 -0.58 -17.22
#